data_AF-A0A7W9P8A4-F1
#
_entry.id   AF-A0A7W9P8A4-F1
#
_cell.length_a   1.000
_cell.length_b   1.000
_cell.length_c   1.000
_cell.angle_alpha   90.00
_cell.angle_beta   90.00
_cell.angle_gamma   90.00
#
_symmetry.space_group_name_H-M   'P 1'
#
loop_
_entity.id
_entity.type
_entity.pdbx_description
1 polymer ?
#
loop_
_entity_poly.entity_id
_entity_poly.type
_entity_poly.pdbx_seq_one_letter_code
_entity_poly.pdbx_strand_id
1 'polypeptide(L)'
;MSHRNPCRRPSRWTMKLFRASLLLLAALAAACASGQQAPANPADDWCRAAITDLTRAQHAWYEKDKAQGHDDAWMLTTPNPPIDDARIQAAEHRLGVRFDNQFKEWLRHADGWRFFSGADSLFPVEEISPDSTPAQNLRAFLRSGEFTPAQIGVDSFDQLIVVGGTDDGASFIALRAATDTENESAPVYTFGHGDFEKHDSFRTFIQNEVDLLEQQ
;
A
#
# COMPACT_ATOMS: atom_id res chain seq x y z
N MET A 1 10.72 52.42 -67.63
CA MET A 1 10.15 53.17 -66.48
C MET A 1 10.91 52.71 -65.24
N SER A 2 11.55 53.50 -64.39
CA SER A 2 11.79 54.93 -64.28
C SER A 2 12.89 55.11 -63.20
N HIS A 3 13.87 55.98 -63.46
CA HIS A 3 14.79 56.75 -62.58
C HIS A 3 15.21 56.22 -61.18
N ARG A 4 16.50 56.02 -60.85
CA ARG A 4 17.61 56.98 -60.56
C ARG A 4 17.35 58.04 -59.46
N ASN A 5 18.21 57.96 -58.42
CA ASN A 5 18.88 59.06 -57.68
C ASN A 5 18.08 59.82 -56.57
N PRO A 6 18.73 60.65 -55.72
CA PRO A 6 19.76 60.31 -54.72
C PRO A 6 19.61 61.11 -53.38
N CYS A 7 20.54 60.86 -52.45
CA CYS A 7 20.97 61.64 -51.27
C CYS A 7 20.50 63.10 -51.07
N ARG A 8 20.20 63.46 -49.81
CA ARG A 8 20.82 64.59 -49.05
C ARG A 8 20.41 64.63 -47.56
N ARG A 9 21.43 64.68 -46.67
CA ARG A 9 21.43 65.26 -45.30
C ARG A 9 21.32 66.81 -45.38
N PRO A 10 21.21 67.65 -44.31
CA PRO A 10 21.54 67.48 -42.87
C PRO A 10 20.43 68.07 -41.92
N SER A 11 20.49 68.06 -40.58
CA SER A 11 21.28 68.99 -39.75
C SER A 11 20.95 68.82 -38.25
N ARG A 12 22.03 68.64 -37.47
CA ARG A 12 22.30 68.94 -36.03
C ARG A 12 21.30 69.82 -35.28
N TRP A 13 21.05 69.50 -33.99
CA TRP A 13 21.22 70.33 -32.76
C TRP A 13 21.21 69.34 -31.55
N THR A 14 22.34 69.03 -30.87
CA THR A 14 22.75 69.51 -29.52
C THR A 14 21.59 69.62 -28.51
N MET A 15 21.61 69.11 -27.28
CA MET A 15 22.70 68.90 -26.33
C MET A 15 22.26 67.91 -25.22
N LYS A 16 23.27 67.33 -24.56
CA LYS A 16 23.27 66.40 -23.43
C LYS A 16 22.36 66.83 -22.27
N LEU A 17 21.88 65.85 -21.48
CA LEU A 17 22.03 65.85 -20.02
C LEU A 17 21.90 64.43 -19.45
N PHE A 18 22.64 64.21 -18.38
CA PHE A 18 23.01 62.94 -17.73
C PHE A 18 21.88 62.29 -16.91
N ARG A 19 21.92 60.95 -16.81
CA ARG A 19 21.98 60.11 -15.57
C ARG A 19 21.62 58.65 -15.94
N ALA A 20 22.55 57.69 -15.82
CA ALA A 20 22.73 56.79 -14.66
C ALA A 20 21.39 56.08 -14.30
N SER A 21 21.19 54.75 -14.30
CA SER A 21 22.07 53.61 -14.04
C SER A 21 21.30 52.29 -14.16
N LEU A 22 22.03 51.21 -14.47
CA LEU A 22 21.92 49.81 -14.00
C LEU A 22 20.63 48.96 -14.20
N LEU A 23 20.84 47.90 -14.99
CA LEU A 23 20.46 46.47 -14.80
C LEU A 23 19.02 46.02 -15.03
N LEU A 24 18.87 45.07 -15.96
CA LEU A 24 18.47 43.68 -15.64
C LEU A 24 18.66 42.78 -16.87
N LEU A 25 19.71 41.94 -16.82
CA LEU A 25 19.86 40.77 -17.67
C LEU A 25 19.01 39.66 -17.04
N ALA A 26 17.93 39.27 -17.69
CA ALA A 26 17.20 38.04 -17.36
C ALA A 26 17.79 36.90 -18.19
N ALA A 27 18.63 36.07 -17.56
CA ALA A 27 19.02 34.77 -18.10
C ALA A 27 18.05 33.71 -17.54
N LEU A 28 17.17 33.17 -18.39
CA LEU A 28 16.40 31.97 -18.05
C LEU A 28 17.34 30.76 -18.08
N ALA A 29 17.71 30.26 -16.90
CA ALA A 29 18.20 28.89 -16.76
C ALA A 29 16.98 27.99 -16.54
N ALA A 30 16.66 27.17 -17.54
CA ALA A 30 15.76 26.03 -17.38
C ALA A 30 16.46 25.00 -16.49
N ALA A 31 16.09 24.96 -15.21
CA ALA A 31 16.43 23.83 -14.37
C ALA A 31 15.54 22.65 -14.78
N CYS A 32 16.16 21.60 -15.33
CA CYS A 32 15.54 20.30 -15.43
C CYS A 32 15.10 19.87 -14.02
N ALA A 33 13.79 19.87 -13.76
CA ALA A 33 13.23 19.28 -12.56
C ALA A 33 13.31 17.75 -12.72
N SER A 34 14.51 17.20 -12.54
CA SER A 34 14.66 15.81 -12.14
C SER A 34 14.16 15.75 -10.70
N GLY A 35 12.89 15.39 -10.51
CA GLY A 35 12.34 15.09 -9.20
C GLY A 35 13.06 13.87 -8.62
N GLN A 36 14.22 14.08 -7.99
CA GLN A 36 14.75 13.11 -7.04
C GLN A 36 13.83 13.17 -5.84
N GLN A 37 12.88 12.24 -5.81
CA GLN A 37 12.16 11.88 -4.60
C GLN A 37 13.22 11.60 -3.53
N ALA A 38 13.18 12.35 -2.43
CA ALA A 38 14.09 12.10 -1.31
C ALA A 38 13.96 10.62 -0.92
N PRO A 39 15.06 9.92 -0.61
CA PRO A 39 14.95 8.56 -0.09
C PRO A 39 14.06 8.62 1.15
N ALA A 40 13.02 7.78 1.17
CA ALA A 40 12.16 7.62 2.34
C ALA A 40 13.05 7.41 3.57
N ASN A 41 12.74 8.08 4.68
CA ASN A 41 13.45 7.84 5.92
C ASN A 41 13.29 6.34 6.25
N PRO A 42 14.31 5.61 6.70
CA PRO A 42 14.11 4.22 7.14
C PRO A 42 13.08 4.09 8.27
N ALA A 43 12.80 5.18 9.00
CA ALA A 43 11.70 5.28 9.96
C ALA A 43 10.30 5.44 9.32
N ASP A 44 10.23 5.75 8.03
CA ASP A 44 8.99 5.85 7.24
C ASP A 44 8.62 4.50 6.58
N ASP A 45 9.54 3.53 6.53
CA ASP A 45 9.30 2.16 6.03
C ASP A 45 8.62 1.31 7.11
N TRP A 46 7.32 1.56 7.29
CA TRP A 46 6.52 0.88 8.31
C TRP A 46 6.40 -0.62 8.06
N CYS A 47 6.45 -1.07 6.79
CA CYS A 47 6.37 -2.48 6.44
C CYS A 47 7.55 -3.26 7.02
N ARG A 48 8.78 -2.74 6.87
CA ARG A 48 9.98 -3.36 7.44
C ARG A 48 9.95 -3.40 8.96
N ALA A 49 9.50 -2.32 9.59
CA ALA A 49 9.33 -2.27 11.04
C ALA A 49 8.34 -3.34 11.51
N ALA A 50 7.15 -3.39 10.89
CA ALA A 50 6.12 -4.37 11.21
C ALA A 50 6.58 -5.82 11.03
N ILE A 51 7.30 -6.14 9.94
CA ILE A 51 7.86 -7.49 9.73
C ILE A 51 8.84 -7.86 10.84
N THR A 52 9.68 -6.90 11.25
CA THR A 52 10.64 -7.09 12.35
C THR A 52 9.92 -7.35 13.67
N ASP A 53 8.88 -6.58 13.96
CA ASP A 53 8.10 -6.72 15.19
C ASP A 53 7.30 -8.02 15.26
N LEU A 54 6.62 -8.40 14.16
CA LEU A 54 5.94 -9.70 14.05
C LEU A 54 6.91 -10.86 14.27
N THR A 55 8.05 -10.85 13.58
CA THR A 55 9.08 -11.89 13.73
C THR A 55 9.56 -11.99 15.18
N ARG A 56 9.86 -10.83 15.80
CA ARG A 56 10.30 -10.77 17.19
C ARG A 56 9.23 -11.33 18.15
N ALA A 57 7.97 -10.94 17.96
CA ALA A 57 6.87 -11.38 18.81
C ALA A 57 6.60 -12.89 18.68
N GLN A 58 6.60 -13.44 17.45
CA GLN A 58 6.49 -14.89 17.22
C GLN A 58 7.60 -15.67 17.92
N HIS A 59 8.85 -15.20 17.79
CA HIS A 59 9.98 -15.84 18.47
C HIS A 59 9.87 -15.78 19.99
N ALA A 60 9.42 -14.65 20.55
CA ALA A 60 9.23 -14.51 21.99
C ALA A 60 8.15 -15.47 22.53
N TRP A 61 7.03 -15.59 21.82
CA TRP A 61 5.97 -16.54 22.15
C TRP A 61 6.50 -18.00 22.07
N TYR A 62 7.17 -18.38 20.99
CA TYR A 62 7.75 -19.73 20.88
C TYR A 62 8.71 -20.07 22.03
N GLU A 63 9.63 -19.17 22.41
CA GLU A 63 10.57 -19.45 23.50
C GLU A 63 9.86 -19.58 24.85
N LYS A 64 8.77 -18.83 25.06
CA LYS A 64 7.91 -18.95 26.25
C LYS A 64 7.21 -20.30 26.32
N ASP A 65 6.66 -20.77 25.20
CA ASP A 65 5.93 -22.05 25.13
C ASP A 65 6.88 -23.25 25.21
N LYS A 66 8.05 -23.15 24.59
CA LYS A 66 9.15 -24.11 24.72
C LYS A 66 9.62 -24.28 26.16
N ALA A 67 9.71 -23.19 26.93
CA ALA A 67 10.05 -23.26 28.35
C ALA A 67 8.99 -24.00 29.19
N GLN A 68 7.76 -24.10 28.68
CA GLN A 68 6.64 -24.85 29.29
C GLN A 68 6.50 -26.28 28.73
N GLY A 69 7.34 -26.67 27.77
CA GLY A 69 7.36 -28.00 27.17
C GLY A 69 6.47 -28.17 25.93
N HIS A 70 5.98 -27.07 25.36
CA HIS A 70 5.26 -27.04 24.08
C HIS A 70 6.24 -26.77 22.93
N ASP A 71 6.09 -27.47 21.79
CA ASP A 71 6.93 -27.25 20.61
C ASP A 71 6.11 -26.62 19.49
N ASP A 72 6.06 -25.29 19.50
CA ASP A 72 5.32 -24.49 18.52
C ASP A 72 6.21 -23.98 17.39
N ALA A 73 7.31 -24.67 17.07
CA ALA A 73 8.21 -24.27 15.99
C ALA A 73 7.52 -24.13 14.61
N TRP A 74 6.32 -24.69 14.45
CA TRP A 74 5.48 -24.52 13.26
C TRP A 74 5.13 -23.05 12.96
N MET A 75 5.10 -22.18 13.99
CA MET A 75 4.80 -20.76 13.84
C MET A 75 5.98 -19.91 13.36
N LEU A 76 7.22 -20.45 13.43
CA LEU A 76 8.45 -19.72 13.12
C LEU A 76 8.73 -19.71 11.61
N THR A 77 7.81 -19.11 10.87
CA THR A 77 7.90 -18.91 9.43
C THR A 77 8.48 -17.53 9.10
N THR A 78 8.90 -17.36 7.85
CA THR A 78 9.32 -16.06 7.32
C THR A 78 8.34 -15.60 6.25
N PRO A 79 8.19 -14.28 6.03
CA PRO A 79 7.42 -13.78 4.90
C PRO A 79 7.98 -14.28 3.58
N ASN A 80 7.11 -14.44 2.60
CA ASN A 80 7.53 -14.74 1.23
C ASN A 80 8.29 -13.55 0.62
N PRO A 81 9.14 -13.79 -0.39
CA PRO A 81 9.83 -12.71 -1.07
C PRO A 81 8.87 -11.64 -1.61
N PRO A 82 9.27 -10.36 -1.63
CA PRO A 82 8.46 -9.28 -2.15
C PRO A 82 8.17 -9.42 -3.65
N ILE A 83 7.12 -8.73 -4.10
CA ILE A 83 6.75 -8.65 -5.52
C ILE A 83 6.82 -7.24 -6.09
N ASP A 84 6.99 -7.18 -7.41
CA ASP A 84 7.04 -5.92 -8.15
C ASP A 84 5.64 -5.44 -8.59
N ASP A 85 5.58 -4.20 -9.07
CA ASP A 85 4.35 -3.58 -9.54
C ASP A 85 3.71 -4.34 -10.70
N ALA A 86 4.50 -5.04 -11.53
CA ALA A 86 3.97 -5.81 -12.65
C ALA A 86 3.18 -7.04 -12.17
N ARG A 87 3.67 -7.75 -11.16
CA ARG A 87 2.94 -8.86 -10.52
C ARG A 87 1.70 -8.37 -9.78
N ILE A 88 1.79 -7.24 -9.08
CA ILE A 88 0.64 -6.61 -8.41
C ILE A 88 -0.45 -6.28 -9.45
N GLN A 89 -0.10 -5.59 -10.54
CA GLN A 89 -1.04 -5.25 -11.61
C GLN A 89 -1.64 -6.48 -12.28
N ALA A 90 -0.86 -7.54 -12.49
CA ALA A 90 -1.36 -8.79 -13.04
C ALA A 90 -2.39 -9.45 -12.10
N ALA A 91 -2.18 -9.39 -10.78
CA ALA A 91 -3.14 -9.86 -9.79
C ALA A 91 -4.43 -9.03 -9.81
N GLU A 92 -4.33 -7.69 -9.78
CA GLU A 92 -5.48 -6.78 -9.88
C GLU A 92 -6.30 -7.04 -11.15
N HIS A 93 -5.63 -7.17 -12.31
CA HIS A 93 -6.28 -7.48 -13.58
C HIS A 93 -6.98 -8.85 -13.55
N ARG A 94 -6.33 -9.87 -12.99
CA ARG A 94 -6.90 -11.22 -12.86
C ARG A 94 -8.12 -11.24 -11.96
N LEU A 95 -8.11 -10.46 -10.88
CA LEU A 95 -9.20 -10.37 -9.92
C LEU A 95 -10.34 -9.44 -10.37
N GLY A 96 -10.08 -8.54 -11.32
CA GLY A 96 -11.05 -7.52 -11.75
C GLY A 96 -11.29 -6.43 -10.71
N VAL A 97 -10.37 -6.27 -9.76
CA VAL A 97 -10.44 -5.31 -8.64
C VAL A 97 -9.08 -4.62 -8.47
N ARG A 98 -9.02 -3.64 -7.57
CA ARG A 98 -7.76 -2.98 -7.19
C ARG A 98 -7.48 -3.14 -5.71
N PHE A 99 -6.20 -3.22 -5.40
CA PHE A 99 -5.69 -3.10 -4.04
C PHE A 99 -5.43 -1.63 -3.71
N ASP A 100 -5.65 -1.24 -2.45
CA ASP A 100 -5.27 0.07 -1.95
C ASP A 100 -3.74 0.22 -1.88
N ASN A 101 -3.26 1.46 -1.81
CA ASN A 101 -1.82 1.75 -1.86
C ASN A 101 -1.04 1.12 -0.70
N GLN A 102 -1.63 1.07 0.50
CA GLN A 102 -0.98 0.50 1.68
C GLN A 102 -0.81 -1.02 1.56
N PHE A 103 -1.81 -1.75 1.05
CA PHE A 103 -1.61 -3.19 0.79
C PHE A 103 -0.59 -3.44 -0.33
N LYS A 104 -0.58 -2.63 -1.38
CA LYS A 104 0.46 -2.71 -2.43
C LYS A 104 1.85 -2.41 -1.87
N GLU A 105 1.98 -1.49 -0.93
CA GLU A 105 3.23 -1.22 -0.21
C GLU A 105 3.71 -2.44 0.58
N TRP A 106 2.79 -3.12 1.27
CA TRP A 106 3.09 -4.38 1.97
C TRP A 106 3.58 -5.47 1.01
N LEU A 107 2.92 -5.66 -0.14
CA LEU A 107 3.30 -6.67 -1.14
C LEU A 107 4.72 -6.47 -1.71
N ARG A 108 5.22 -5.22 -1.71
CA ARG A 108 6.62 -4.91 -2.08
C ARG A 108 7.63 -5.29 -0.99
N HIS A 109 7.17 -5.81 0.14
CA HIS A 109 7.98 -6.31 1.24
C HIS A 109 7.72 -7.79 1.54
N ALA A 110 6.47 -8.26 1.43
CA ALA A 110 6.07 -9.63 1.71
C ALA A 110 4.85 -10.06 0.86
N ASP A 111 5.03 -11.07 0.00
CA ASP A 111 3.96 -11.66 -0.81
C ASP A 111 3.28 -12.83 -0.10
N GLY A 112 2.58 -12.50 0.98
CA GLY A 112 2.04 -13.47 1.92
C GLY A 112 3.06 -13.92 2.97
N TRP A 113 2.53 -14.54 4.02
CA TRP A 113 3.28 -15.03 5.16
C TRP A 113 2.41 -16.04 5.91
N ARG A 114 2.78 -17.32 5.82
CA ARG A 114 2.08 -18.40 6.51
C ARG A 114 2.27 -18.28 8.02
N PHE A 115 1.23 -18.45 8.83
CA PHE A 115 1.31 -18.39 10.30
C PHE A 115 1.91 -17.08 10.84
N PHE A 116 1.72 -15.96 10.13
CA PHE A 116 2.32 -14.66 10.48
C PHE A 116 1.86 -14.14 11.85
N SER A 117 0.65 -14.52 12.27
CA SER A 117 0.09 -14.22 13.58
C SER A 117 -0.59 -15.47 14.14
N GLY A 118 0.21 -16.33 14.79
CA GLY A 118 -0.27 -17.62 15.29
C GLY A 118 -0.78 -18.51 14.15
N ALA A 119 -2.04 -18.90 14.18
CA ALA A 119 -2.64 -19.77 13.17
C ALA A 119 -3.03 -19.03 11.87
N ASP A 120 -3.10 -17.70 11.89
CA ASP A 120 -3.48 -16.91 10.73
C ASP A 120 -2.34 -16.78 9.72
N SER A 121 -2.70 -16.86 8.44
CA SER A 121 -1.80 -16.69 7.31
C SER A 121 -2.25 -15.55 6.42
N LEU A 122 -1.29 -14.81 5.85
CA LEU A 122 -1.52 -13.96 4.69
C LEU A 122 -1.19 -14.75 3.42
N PHE A 123 -2.11 -14.78 2.47
CA PHE A 123 -1.96 -15.54 1.24
C PHE A 123 -1.07 -14.80 0.22
N PRO A 124 -0.23 -15.54 -0.52
CA PRO A 124 0.43 -15.00 -1.71
C PRO A 124 -0.59 -14.51 -2.74
N VAL A 125 -0.25 -13.48 -3.52
CA VAL A 125 -1.21 -12.90 -4.47
C VAL A 125 -1.72 -13.87 -5.52
N GLU A 126 -0.94 -14.90 -5.88
CA GLU A 126 -1.37 -15.96 -6.80
C GLU A 126 -2.49 -16.85 -6.24
N GLU A 127 -2.60 -16.98 -4.92
CA GLU A 127 -3.61 -17.80 -4.25
C GLU A 127 -4.93 -17.05 -4.02
N ILE A 128 -4.88 -15.71 -4.02
CA ILE A 128 -6.06 -14.86 -3.91
C ILE A 128 -6.92 -15.05 -5.16
N SER A 129 -8.18 -15.46 -4.98
CA SER A 129 -9.15 -15.63 -6.07
C SER A 129 -10.58 -15.50 -5.53
N PRO A 130 -11.52 -14.88 -6.27
CA PRO A 130 -12.93 -14.88 -5.88
C PRO A 130 -13.53 -16.29 -5.88
N ASP A 131 -12.91 -17.26 -6.55
CA ASP A 131 -13.39 -18.65 -6.63
C ASP A 131 -12.64 -19.59 -5.66
N SER A 132 -11.71 -19.07 -4.84
CA SER A 132 -10.95 -19.88 -3.90
C SER A 132 -11.84 -20.46 -2.79
N THR A 133 -11.41 -21.57 -2.18
CA THR A 133 -12.09 -22.14 -1.01
C THR A 133 -12.25 -21.12 0.13
N PRO A 134 -11.23 -20.32 0.50
CA PRO A 134 -11.40 -19.25 1.49
C PRO A 134 -12.48 -18.22 1.11
N ALA A 135 -12.54 -17.78 -0.15
CA ALA A 135 -13.56 -16.82 -0.61
C ALA A 135 -14.97 -17.43 -0.58
N GLN A 136 -15.12 -18.71 -0.92
CA GLN A 136 -16.38 -19.42 -0.81
C GLN A 136 -16.82 -19.58 0.65
N ASN A 137 -15.88 -19.92 1.54
CA ASN A 137 -16.14 -20.08 2.97
C ASN A 137 -16.55 -18.77 3.63
N LEU A 138 -15.89 -17.65 3.32
CA LEU A 138 -16.32 -16.33 3.80
C LEU A 138 -17.75 -16.02 3.34
N ARG A 139 -18.11 -16.28 2.08
CA ARG A 139 -19.49 -16.07 1.59
C ARG A 139 -20.50 -16.96 2.32
N ALA A 140 -20.14 -18.18 2.67
CA ALA A 140 -20.98 -19.06 3.47
C ALA A 140 -21.14 -18.54 4.91
N PHE A 141 -20.04 -18.10 5.54
CA PHE A 141 -20.02 -17.47 6.85
C PHE A 141 -20.95 -16.26 6.90
N LEU A 142 -20.78 -15.32 5.96
CA LEU A 142 -21.57 -14.10 5.86
C LEU A 142 -23.07 -14.40 5.73
N ARG A 143 -23.43 -15.42 4.94
CA ARG A 143 -24.81 -15.87 4.78
C ARG A 143 -25.37 -16.51 6.05
N SER A 144 -24.58 -17.34 6.72
CA SER A 144 -25.01 -18.04 7.94
C SER A 144 -25.18 -17.12 9.14
N GLY A 145 -24.38 -16.06 9.25
CA GLY A 145 -24.52 -15.02 10.27
C GLY A 145 -25.58 -13.99 9.95
N GLU A 146 -26.29 -14.14 8.82
CA GLU A 146 -27.30 -13.19 8.32
C GLU A 146 -26.75 -11.75 8.20
N PHE A 147 -25.44 -11.60 7.96
CA PHE A 147 -24.83 -10.29 7.77
C PHE A 147 -25.36 -9.65 6.49
N THR A 148 -25.48 -8.32 6.53
CA THR A 148 -25.80 -7.49 5.38
C THR A 148 -24.57 -6.65 4.99
N PRO A 149 -24.40 -6.31 3.70
CA PRO A 149 -23.33 -5.41 3.25
C PRO A 149 -23.27 -4.10 4.06
N ALA A 150 -24.44 -3.55 4.40
CA ALA A 150 -24.56 -2.32 5.18
C ALA A 150 -23.98 -2.43 6.61
N GLN A 151 -24.10 -3.57 7.27
CA GLN A 151 -23.50 -3.79 8.60
C GLN A 151 -21.97 -3.77 8.55
N ILE A 152 -21.40 -4.32 7.48
CA ILE A 152 -19.94 -4.36 7.25
C ILE A 152 -19.41 -3.01 6.71
N GLY A 153 -20.30 -2.19 6.15
CA GLY A 153 -19.96 -0.90 5.54
C GLY A 153 -19.44 -1.05 4.10
N VAL A 154 -19.94 -2.03 3.36
CA VAL A 154 -19.67 -2.25 1.93
C VAL A 154 -20.98 -2.23 1.12
N ASP A 155 -20.89 -1.96 -0.19
CA ASP A 155 -22.09 -1.93 -1.04
C ASP A 155 -22.53 -3.34 -1.48
N SER A 156 -21.55 -4.24 -1.65
CA SER A 156 -21.73 -5.66 -1.94
C SER A 156 -20.60 -6.44 -1.27
N PHE A 157 -20.85 -7.69 -0.91
CA PHE A 157 -19.78 -8.60 -0.45
C PHE A 157 -18.75 -8.91 -1.54
N ASP A 158 -19.06 -8.66 -2.81
CA ASP A 158 -18.10 -8.78 -3.91
C ASP A 158 -16.96 -7.74 -3.82
N GLN A 159 -17.10 -6.72 -2.98
CA GLN A 159 -16.03 -5.77 -2.68
C GLN A 159 -14.99 -6.35 -1.69
N LEU A 160 -15.24 -7.52 -1.08
CA LEU A 160 -14.32 -8.14 -0.13
C LEU A 160 -13.36 -9.10 -0.85
N ILE A 161 -12.07 -8.84 -0.70
CA ILE A 161 -10.99 -9.67 -1.25
C ILE A 161 -10.39 -10.44 -0.08
N VAL A 162 -10.55 -11.77 -0.06
CA VAL A 162 -9.94 -12.61 0.99
C VAL A 162 -8.45 -12.71 0.75
N VAL A 163 -7.65 -12.16 1.67
CA VAL A 163 -6.18 -12.09 1.59
C VAL A 163 -5.50 -12.94 2.66
N GLY A 164 -6.27 -13.58 3.54
CA GLY A 164 -5.71 -14.43 4.58
C GLY A 164 -6.79 -15.14 5.41
N GLY A 165 -6.33 -15.83 6.44
CA GLY A 165 -7.15 -16.59 7.39
C GLY A 165 -6.41 -17.83 7.89
N THR A 166 -7.12 -18.68 8.60
CA THR A 166 -6.60 -19.97 9.08
C THR A 166 -6.75 -21.10 8.06
N ASP A 167 -5.82 -22.07 8.11
CA ASP A 167 -5.84 -23.25 7.22
C ASP A 167 -7.12 -24.11 7.39
N ASP A 168 -7.75 -24.07 8.58
CA ASP A 168 -8.99 -24.78 8.87
C ASP A 168 -10.27 -24.04 8.42
N GLY A 169 -10.13 -22.80 7.93
CA GLY A 169 -11.23 -21.96 7.50
C GLY A 169 -12.12 -21.44 8.63
N ALA A 170 -11.61 -21.41 9.87
CA ALA A 170 -12.30 -20.83 11.03
C ALA A 170 -12.25 -19.29 11.05
N SER A 171 -11.17 -18.70 10.53
CA SER A 171 -11.01 -17.25 10.39
C SER A 171 -10.77 -16.83 8.93
N PHE A 172 -11.12 -15.59 8.61
CA PHE A 172 -10.85 -14.97 7.32
C PHE A 172 -10.35 -13.55 7.51
N ILE A 173 -9.36 -13.15 6.73
CA ILE A 173 -8.87 -11.77 6.63
C ILE A 173 -9.23 -11.27 5.23
N ALA A 174 -9.99 -10.18 5.15
CA ALA A 174 -10.41 -9.60 3.88
C ALA A 174 -10.12 -8.10 3.80
N LEU A 175 -9.72 -7.64 2.62
CA LEU A 175 -9.61 -6.22 2.29
C LEU A 175 -10.86 -5.75 1.57
N ARG A 176 -11.23 -4.48 1.73
CA ARG A 176 -12.12 -3.83 0.77
C ARG A 176 -11.35 -3.47 -0.50
N ALA A 177 -11.86 -3.87 -1.65
CA ALA A 177 -11.37 -3.43 -2.96
C ALA A 177 -11.34 -1.90 -3.06
N ALA A 178 -10.27 -1.35 -3.61
CA ALA A 178 -10.13 0.09 -3.82
C ALA A 178 -11.09 0.61 -4.89
N THR A 179 -11.66 1.80 -4.67
CA THR A 179 -12.60 2.44 -5.59
C THR A 179 -11.91 3.18 -6.75
N ASP A 180 -10.65 3.58 -6.58
CA ASP A 180 -9.85 4.30 -7.59
C ASP A 180 -8.33 4.04 -7.41
N THR A 181 -7.48 4.76 -8.15
CA THR A 181 -6.01 4.64 -8.07
C THR A 181 -5.38 5.37 -6.88
N GLU A 182 -6.09 6.34 -6.29
CA GLU A 182 -5.57 7.24 -5.26
C GLU A 182 -5.99 6.79 -3.85
N ASN A 183 -6.66 5.65 -3.73
CA ASN A 183 -7.12 5.14 -2.45
C ASN A 183 -5.91 4.70 -1.59
N GLU A 184 -5.50 5.59 -0.69
CA GLU A 184 -4.31 5.40 0.15
C GLU A 184 -4.44 4.20 1.08
N SER A 185 -5.63 3.98 1.64
CA SER A 185 -5.91 2.86 2.55
C SER A 185 -7.36 2.44 2.46
N ALA A 186 -7.61 1.14 2.54
CA ALA A 186 -8.95 0.58 2.67
C ALA A 186 -9.09 -0.18 4.01
N PRO A 187 -10.32 -0.29 4.54
CA PRO A 187 -10.55 -1.11 5.73
C PRO A 187 -10.17 -2.57 5.51
N VAL A 188 -9.66 -3.19 6.58
CA VAL A 188 -9.45 -4.63 6.70
C VAL A 188 -10.51 -5.20 7.62
N TYR A 189 -10.93 -6.42 7.33
CA TYR A 189 -11.92 -7.14 8.10
C TYR A 189 -11.34 -8.48 8.51
N THR A 190 -11.48 -8.81 9.78
CA THR A 190 -11.29 -10.18 10.27
C THR A 190 -12.66 -10.77 10.57
N PHE A 191 -12.87 -12.02 10.19
CA PHE A 191 -14.12 -12.75 10.39
C PHE A 191 -13.81 -14.03 11.15
N GLY A 192 -14.60 -14.35 12.16
CA GLY A 192 -14.43 -15.57 12.95
C GLY A 192 -15.38 -15.60 14.13
N HIS A 193 -15.58 -16.79 14.71
CA HIS A 193 -16.39 -16.96 15.93
C HIS A 193 -17.84 -16.40 15.84
N GLY A 194 -18.39 -16.28 14.62
CA GLY A 194 -19.73 -15.75 14.38
C GLY A 194 -19.83 -14.22 14.35
N ASP A 195 -18.70 -13.50 14.40
CA ASP A 195 -18.65 -12.04 14.31
C ASP A 195 -17.56 -11.57 13.33
N PHE A 196 -17.40 -10.25 13.21
CA PHE A 196 -16.32 -9.62 12.47
C PHE A 196 -15.75 -8.42 13.21
N GLU A 197 -14.46 -8.15 13.00
CA GLU A 197 -13.81 -6.91 13.38
C GLU A 197 -13.48 -6.11 12.14
N LYS A 198 -13.54 -4.78 12.25
CA LYS A 198 -13.13 -3.85 11.20
C LYS A 198 -11.95 -3.03 11.70
N HIS A 199 -10.88 -3.04 10.92
CA HIS A 199 -9.70 -2.21 11.12
C HIS A 199 -9.68 -1.10 10.07
N ASP A 200 -9.25 0.09 10.46
CA ASP A 200 -9.27 1.27 9.57
C ASP A 200 -8.33 1.14 8.37
N SER A 201 -7.26 0.38 8.51
CA SER A 201 -6.23 0.21 7.49
C SER A 201 -5.45 -1.10 7.68
N PHE A 202 -4.74 -1.54 6.65
CA PHE A 202 -3.86 -2.71 6.72
C PHE A 202 -2.73 -2.53 7.74
N ARG A 203 -2.19 -1.32 7.85
CA ARG A 203 -1.18 -0.97 8.86
C ARG A 203 -1.74 -1.08 10.28
N THR A 204 -2.96 -0.61 10.51
CA THR A 204 -3.65 -0.73 11.80
C THR A 204 -3.88 -2.20 12.14
N PHE A 205 -4.36 -2.98 11.18
CA PHE A 205 -4.54 -4.42 11.33
C PHE A 205 -3.24 -5.11 11.74
N ILE A 206 -2.15 -4.91 10.99
CA ILE A 206 -0.85 -5.51 11.29
C ILE A 206 -0.32 -5.08 12.66
N GLN A 207 -0.50 -3.82 13.06
CA GLN A 207 -0.10 -3.38 14.40
C GLN A 207 -0.91 -4.09 15.50
N ASN A 208 -2.22 -4.27 15.31
CA ASN A 208 -3.04 -5.01 16.26
C ASN A 208 -2.56 -6.47 16.40
N GLU A 209 -2.16 -7.11 15.30
CA GLU A 209 -1.59 -8.47 15.33
C GLU A 209 -0.26 -8.53 16.10
N VAL A 210 0.62 -7.54 15.94
CA VAL A 210 1.84 -7.42 16.77
C VAL A 210 1.46 -7.33 18.25
N ASP A 211 0.54 -6.44 18.60
CA ASP A 211 0.12 -6.22 19.98
C ASP A 211 -0.53 -7.48 20.59
N LEU A 212 -1.25 -8.27 19.79
CA LEU A 212 -1.85 -9.54 20.20
C LEU A 212 -0.80 -10.63 20.46
N LEU A 213 0.22 -10.74 19.61
CA LEU A 213 1.32 -11.68 19.79
C LEU A 213 2.17 -11.34 21.03
N GLU A 214 2.40 -10.05 21.29
CA GLU A 214 3.16 -9.60 22.46
C GLU A 214 2.45 -9.87 23.79
N GLN A 215 1.15 -10.14 23.77
CA GLN A 215 0.35 -10.50 24.94
C GLN A 215 0.35 -12.00 25.26
N GLN A 216 0.85 -12.86 24.35
CA GLN A 216 0.83 -14.32 24.51
C GLN A 216 1.75 -14.82 25.61
#